data_AF-A0A2N1VMX8-F1
#
_entry.id   AF-A0A2N1VMX8-F1
#
_cell.length_a   1.000
_cell.length_b   1.000
_cell.length_c   1.000
_cell.angle_alpha   90.00
_cell.angle_beta   90.00
_cell.angle_gamma   90.00
#
_symmetry.space_group_name_H-M   'P 1'
#
loop_
_entity.id
_entity.type
_entity.pdbx_description
1 polymer ?
#
loop_
_entity_poly.entity_id
_entity_poly.type
_entity_poly.pdbx_seq_one_letter_code
_entity_poly.pdbx_strand_id
1 'polypeptide(L)'
;MKDVKYNDQLEKILTAIFGSIGTLAIFINLHLKGYQSEYIFDAIKDIAGLVVVIAVFLVANKLFRKGEKFDFAILFEIHLKNWIEQNDYLVCENFAEEGKGKYSKRYCSMVIEHSNIVTRKKYAKDATQNKEKGAFVYLPYKDETGNMKHEFEFRFNERTFERQNIYKTDNGEVNLRAIIEQFANRIDDNFKSIGVSVKANPSNKTIAVSFEDMEQSEENAKKLIDLVEFVKTLTLALA
;
A
#
# COMPACT_ATOMS: atom_id res chain seq x y z
N MET A 1 -15.21 11.42 7.36
CA MET A 1 -16.60 11.25 6.87
C MET A 1 -17.33 12.57 6.56
N LYS A 2 -16.73 13.76 6.76
CA LYS A 2 -17.33 15.06 6.40
C LYS A 2 -16.95 15.55 4.98
N ASP A 3 -15.79 15.16 4.46
CA ASP A 3 -15.28 15.68 3.17
C ASP A 3 -16.01 15.13 1.93
N VAL A 4 -16.51 13.88 1.99
CA VAL A 4 -17.27 13.26 0.88
C VAL A 4 -18.60 13.99 0.62
N LYS A 5 -19.24 14.51 1.68
CA LYS A 5 -20.52 15.24 1.56
C LYS A 5 -20.35 16.64 0.98
N TYR A 6 -19.24 17.31 1.30
CA TYR A 6 -19.00 18.70 0.88
C TYR A 6 -18.76 18.80 -0.64
N ASN A 7 -18.02 17.83 -1.21
CA ASN A 7 -17.61 17.90 -2.61
C ASN A 7 -18.71 17.43 -3.60
N ASP A 8 -19.52 16.44 -3.22
CA ASP A 8 -20.68 16.00 -4.02
C ASP A 8 -21.77 17.09 -4.09
N GLN A 9 -21.86 17.93 -3.05
CA GLN A 9 -22.68 19.13 -3.06
C GLN A 9 -22.12 20.20 -4.00
N LEU A 10 -20.80 20.39 -4.06
CA LEU A 10 -20.16 21.38 -4.92
C LEU A 10 -20.30 21.03 -6.41
N GLU A 11 -20.17 19.76 -6.78
CA GLU A 11 -20.42 19.25 -8.15
C GLU A 11 -21.88 19.46 -8.57
N LYS A 12 -22.83 19.15 -7.67
CA LYS A 12 -24.26 19.40 -7.89
C LYS A 12 -24.57 20.89 -8.01
N ILE A 13 -23.93 21.72 -7.19
CA ILE A 13 -24.11 23.18 -7.19
C ILE A 13 -23.54 23.79 -8.48
N LEU A 14 -22.31 23.44 -8.89
CA LEU A 14 -21.72 23.96 -10.13
C LEU A 14 -22.50 23.50 -11.37
N THR A 15 -22.89 22.23 -11.43
CA THR A 15 -23.69 21.71 -12.55
C THR A 15 -25.07 22.36 -12.60
N ALA A 16 -25.70 22.57 -11.44
CA ALA A 16 -26.96 23.28 -11.35
C ALA A 16 -26.83 24.75 -11.78
N ILE A 17 -25.79 25.45 -11.33
CA ILE A 17 -25.56 26.87 -11.66
C ILE A 17 -25.22 27.05 -13.13
N PHE A 18 -24.21 26.33 -13.66
CA PHE A 18 -23.82 26.46 -15.07
C PHE A 18 -24.90 25.94 -16.02
N GLY A 19 -25.59 24.86 -15.65
CA GLY A 19 -26.70 24.32 -16.43
C GLY A 19 -27.89 25.30 -16.49
N SER A 20 -28.31 25.86 -15.34
CA SER A 20 -29.45 26.79 -15.28
C SER A 20 -29.14 28.14 -15.91
N ILE A 21 -27.97 28.74 -15.63
CA ILE A 21 -27.58 30.03 -16.21
C ILE A 21 -27.35 29.90 -17.72
N GLY A 22 -26.66 28.85 -18.17
CA GLY A 22 -26.40 28.60 -19.59
C GLY A 22 -27.68 28.38 -20.37
N THR A 23 -28.60 27.56 -19.84
CA THR A 23 -29.90 27.31 -20.49
C THR A 23 -30.75 28.58 -20.53
N LEU A 24 -30.78 29.37 -19.46
CA LEU A 24 -31.52 30.63 -19.41
C LEU A 24 -30.98 31.64 -20.42
N ALA A 25 -29.66 31.74 -20.58
CA ALA A 25 -29.03 32.61 -21.58
C ALA A 25 -29.44 32.23 -23.02
N ILE A 26 -29.54 30.93 -23.31
CA ILE A 26 -29.99 30.43 -24.62
C ILE A 26 -31.46 30.81 -24.87
N PHE A 27 -32.34 30.67 -23.87
CA PHE A 27 -33.75 31.06 -24.02
C PHE A 27 -33.94 32.58 -24.16
N ILE A 28 -33.17 33.39 -23.44
CA ILE A 28 -33.17 34.85 -23.61
C ILE A 28 -32.72 35.23 -25.02
N ASN A 29 -31.65 34.60 -25.53
CA ASN A 29 -31.15 34.84 -26.88
C ASN A 29 -32.18 34.45 -27.95
N LEU A 30 -32.86 33.31 -27.78
CA LEU A 30 -33.95 32.89 -28.64
C LEU A 30 -35.13 33.88 -28.61
N HIS A 31 -35.48 34.38 -27.43
CA HIS A 31 -36.54 35.38 -27.29
C HIS A 31 -36.21 36.71 -27.97
N LEU A 32 -34.95 37.16 -27.89
CA LEU A 32 -34.48 38.39 -28.55
C LEU A 32 -34.40 38.24 -30.08
N LYS A 33 -34.03 37.07 -30.59
CA LYS A 33 -33.92 36.79 -32.03
C LYS A 33 -35.26 36.41 -32.68
N GLY A 34 -36.24 35.99 -31.89
CA GLY A 34 -37.56 35.54 -32.34
C GLY A 34 -37.61 34.05 -32.67
N TYR A 35 -38.83 33.50 -32.71
CA TYR A 35 -39.10 32.06 -32.81
C TYR A 35 -39.16 31.55 -34.25
N GLN A 36 -38.19 31.90 -35.08
CA GLN A 36 -38.05 31.33 -36.42
C GLN A 36 -37.33 29.98 -36.36
N SER A 37 -37.59 29.10 -37.33
CA SER A 37 -37.01 27.74 -37.36
C SER A 37 -35.48 27.76 -37.28
N GLU A 38 -34.83 28.71 -37.94
CA GLU A 38 -33.38 28.89 -37.91
C GLU A 38 -32.85 29.13 -36.49
N TYR A 39 -33.44 30.06 -35.76
CA TYR A 39 -33.02 30.38 -34.39
C TYR A 39 -33.35 29.27 -33.39
N ILE A 40 -34.43 28.51 -33.64
CA ILE A 40 -34.76 27.32 -32.84
C ILE A 40 -33.69 26.24 -33.02
N PHE A 41 -33.23 25.98 -34.26
CA PHE A 41 -32.14 25.03 -34.51
C PHE A 41 -30.81 25.48 -33.89
N ASP A 42 -30.51 26.79 -33.94
CA ASP A 42 -29.34 27.35 -33.26
C ASP A 42 -29.43 27.17 -31.74
N ALA A 43 -30.58 27.42 -31.12
CA ALA A 43 -30.77 27.21 -29.69
C ALA A 43 -30.61 25.73 -29.29
N ILE A 44 -31.10 24.79 -30.10
CA ILE A 44 -30.91 23.35 -29.88
C ILE A 44 -29.42 22.99 -29.97
N LYS A 45 -28.70 23.53 -30.95
CA LYS A 45 -27.26 23.33 -31.11
C LYS A 45 -26.48 23.86 -29.91
N ASP A 46 -26.86 25.02 -29.38
CA ASP A 46 -26.23 25.62 -28.20
C ASP A 46 -26.48 24.79 -26.93
N ILE A 47 -27.70 24.24 -26.76
CA ILE A 47 -28.01 23.31 -25.66
C ILE A 47 -27.17 22.04 -25.78
N ALA A 48 -27.05 21.47 -26.97
CA ALA A 48 -26.21 20.29 -27.19
C ALA A 48 -24.73 20.57 -26.86
N GLY A 49 -24.23 21.75 -27.24
CA GLY A 49 -22.89 22.22 -26.87
C GLY A 49 -22.70 22.32 -25.36
N LEU A 50 -23.67 22.90 -24.64
CA LEU A 50 -23.65 23.02 -23.18
C LEU A 50 -23.60 21.64 -22.50
N VAL A 51 -24.39 20.67 -22.99
CA VAL A 51 -24.38 19.29 -22.47
C VAL A 51 -23.01 18.63 -22.64
N VAL A 52 -22.37 18.81 -23.80
CA VAL A 52 -21.03 18.26 -24.04
C VAL A 52 -19.99 18.87 -23.09
N VAL A 53 -20.04 20.20 -22.88
CA VAL A 53 -19.11 20.88 -21.95
C VAL A 53 -19.29 20.37 -20.52
N ILE A 54 -20.54 20.22 -20.07
CA ILE A 54 -20.84 19.64 -18.75
C ILE A 54 -20.33 18.20 -18.65
N ALA A 55 -20.55 17.37 -19.68
CA ALA A 55 -20.08 15.98 -19.69
C ALA A 55 -18.54 15.89 -19.64
N VAL A 56 -17.84 16.72 -20.41
CA VAL A 56 -16.37 16.80 -20.37
C VAL A 56 -15.89 17.27 -19.00
N PHE A 57 -16.54 18.27 -18.39
CA PHE A 57 -16.22 18.73 -17.05
C PHE A 57 -16.42 17.62 -16.00
N LEU A 58 -17.51 16.86 -16.07
CA LEU A 58 -17.76 15.73 -15.17
C LEU A 58 -16.71 14.62 -15.35
N VAL A 59 -16.34 14.29 -16.59
CA VAL A 59 -15.29 13.30 -16.87
C VAL A 59 -13.93 13.79 -16.41
N ALA A 60 -13.57 15.06 -16.68
CA ALA A 60 -12.35 15.67 -16.20
C ALA A 60 -12.31 15.67 -14.67
N ASN A 61 -13.38 16.12 -14.01
CA ASN A 61 -13.48 16.10 -12.55
C ASN A 61 -13.41 14.66 -11.99
N LYS A 62 -13.99 13.66 -12.68
CA LYS A 62 -13.86 12.26 -12.30
C LYS A 62 -12.42 11.73 -12.45
N LEU A 63 -11.67 12.19 -13.45
CA LEU A 63 -10.26 11.87 -13.64
C LEU A 63 -9.35 12.59 -12.64
N PHE A 64 -9.65 13.85 -12.31
CA PHE A 64 -8.95 14.64 -11.29
C PHE A 64 -9.37 14.30 -9.84
N ARG A 65 -10.53 13.61 -9.64
CA ARG A 65 -10.99 13.05 -8.36
C ARG A 65 -10.10 11.93 -7.81
N LYS A 66 -9.11 11.45 -8.58
CA LYS A 66 -8.06 10.53 -8.10
C LYS A 66 -7.02 11.20 -7.16
N GLY A 67 -7.39 12.31 -6.53
CA GLY A 67 -6.68 12.93 -5.42
C GLY A 67 -7.47 12.81 -4.12
N GLU A 68 -7.98 11.63 -3.76
CA GLU A 68 -8.14 11.35 -2.33
C GLU A 68 -6.74 11.44 -1.71
N LYS A 69 -6.58 12.09 -0.56
CA LYS A 69 -5.36 11.95 0.23
C LYS A 69 -5.18 10.47 0.50
N PHE A 70 -4.35 9.82 -0.31
CA PHE A 70 -4.05 8.42 -0.18
C PHE A 70 -3.30 8.28 1.13
N ASP A 71 -3.90 7.65 2.14
CA ASP A 71 -3.13 7.25 3.30
C ASP A 71 -2.18 6.15 2.82
N PHE A 72 -0.93 6.55 2.56
CA PHE A 72 0.11 5.69 2.02
C PHE A 72 0.24 4.39 2.84
N ALA A 73 0.05 4.46 4.15
CA ALA A 73 0.09 3.28 5.02
C ALA A 73 -1.05 2.30 4.71
N ILE A 74 -2.25 2.80 4.40
CA ILE A 74 -3.38 1.98 3.95
C ILE A 74 -3.08 1.36 2.58
N LEU A 75 -2.45 2.10 1.65
CA LEU A 75 -2.08 1.57 0.33
C LEU A 75 -1.12 0.40 0.45
N PHE A 76 -0.05 0.64 1.19
CA PHE A 76 0.99 -0.33 1.44
C PHE A 76 0.39 -1.58 2.11
N GLU A 77 -0.50 -1.39 3.08
CA GLU A 77 -1.19 -2.51 3.72
C GLU A 77 -2.07 -3.31 2.75
N ILE A 78 -2.82 -2.65 1.87
CA ILE A 78 -3.63 -3.34 0.84
C ILE A 78 -2.73 -4.17 -0.07
N HIS A 79 -1.63 -3.58 -0.56
CA HIS A 79 -0.69 -4.30 -1.40
C HIS A 79 -0.01 -5.45 -0.66
N LEU A 80 0.30 -5.29 0.63
CA LEU A 80 0.86 -6.36 1.44
C LEU A 80 -0.13 -7.51 1.65
N LYS A 81 -1.41 -7.23 1.91
CA LYS A 81 -2.45 -8.26 2.02
C LYS A 81 -2.57 -9.06 0.73
N ASN A 82 -2.62 -8.39 -0.42
CA ASN A 82 -2.65 -9.06 -1.72
C ASN A 82 -1.40 -9.94 -1.94
N TRP A 83 -0.23 -9.46 -1.52
CA TRP A 83 1.00 -10.24 -1.57
C TRP A 83 0.97 -11.46 -0.64
N ILE A 84 0.42 -11.33 0.58
CA ILE A 84 0.23 -12.46 1.51
C ILE A 84 -0.69 -13.51 0.89
N GLU A 85 -1.81 -13.11 0.28
CA GLU A 85 -2.75 -14.02 -0.39
C GLU A 85 -2.08 -14.80 -1.52
N GLN A 86 -1.17 -14.15 -2.28
CA GLN A 86 -0.39 -14.81 -3.33
C GLN A 86 0.68 -15.77 -2.80
N ASN A 87 1.04 -15.65 -1.52
CA ASN A 87 2.10 -16.42 -0.86
C ASN A 87 1.57 -17.23 0.33
N ASP A 88 0.29 -17.61 0.33
CA ASP A 88 -0.44 -18.23 1.46
C ASP A 88 0.11 -19.59 1.95
N TYR A 89 0.94 -20.25 1.13
CA TYR A 89 1.69 -21.45 1.51
C TYR A 89 2.90 -21.16 2.41
N LEU A 90 3.44 -19.94 2.33
CA LEU A 90 4.68 -19.51 3.00
C LEU A 90 4.43 -18.46 4.08
N VAL A 91 3.48 -17.56 3.83
CA VAL A 91 3.21 -16.41 4.68
C VAL A 91 1.75 -16.42 5.07
N CYS A 92 1.46 -16.07 6.31
CA CYS A 92 0.09 -15.83 6.76
C CYS A 92 -0.01 -14.53 7.54
N GLU A 93 -1.14 -13.88 7.36
CA GLU A 93 -1.54 -12.75 8.18
C GLU A 93 -1.78 -13.20 9.63
N ASN A 94 -1.19 -12.49 10.59
CA ASN A 94 -1.51 -12.61 12.01
C ASN A 94 -1.75 -11.21 12.57
N PHE A 95 -2.86 -10.58 12.17
CA PHE A 95 -3.30 -9.32 12.77
C PHE A 95 -4.05 -9.51 14.10
N ALA A 96 -3.96 -10.69 14.71
CA ALA A 96 -4.43 -10.92 16.08
C ALA A 96 -3.42 -10.34 17.07
N GLU A 97 -3.90 -9.49 17.98
CA GLU A 97 -3.15 -8.78 19.01
C GLU A 97 -2.29 -9.74 19.87
N GLU A 98 -0.97 -9.75 19.68
CA GLU A 98 -0.07 -10.14 20.77
C GLU A 98 0.09 -8.95 21.72
N GLY A 99 -0.63 -8.97 22.84
CA GLY A 99 -0.39 -8.10 24.00
C GLY A 99 -1.63 -7.36 24.52
N LYS A 100 -1.78 -7.28 25.85
CA LYS A 100 -2.70 -6.32 26.49
C LYS A 100 -2.01 -4.95 26.58
N GLY A 101 -2.53 -3.93 25.90
CA GLY A 101 -2.13 -2.52 26.08
C GLY A 101 -1.59 -1.81 24.82
N LYS A 102 -0.86 -0.70 25.02
CA LYS A 102 -0.39 0.32 24.04
C LYS A 102 0.55 -0.20 22.91
N TYR A 103 0.71 -1.51 22.75
CA TYR A 103 1.72 -2.13 21.87
C TYR A 103 1.16 -3.33 21.08
N SER A 104 -0.04 -3.22 20.53
CA SER A 104 -0.57 -4.25 19.61
C SER A 104 0.34 -4.37 18.38
N LYS A 105 1.08 -5.49 18.30
CA LYS A 105 1.97 -5.78 17.18
C LYS A 105 1.19 -6.43 16.05
N ARG A 106 1.06 -5.71 14.94
CA ARG A 106 0.53 -6.23 13.68
C ARG A 106 1.68 -6.84 12.89
N TYR A 107 1.59 -8.12 12.57
CA TYR A 107 2.63 -8.79 11.81
C TYR A 107 2.09 -9.82 10.82
N CYS A 108 2.91 -10.15 9.83
CA CYS A 108 2.77 -11.39 9.08
C CYS A 108 3.77 -12.41 9.60
N SER A 109 3.37 -13.69 9.64
CA SER A 109 4.28 -14.79 9.94
C SER A 109 4.74 -15.45 8.65
N MET A 110 5.97 -15.94 8.64
CA MET A 110 6.49 -16.83 7.62
C MET A 110 6.79 -18.21 8.20
N VAL A 111 6.54 -19.24 7.41
CA VAL A 111 6.93 -20.63 7.72
C VAL A 111 8.45 -20.69 7.83
N ILE A 112 8.93 -21.29 8.91
CA ILE A 112 10.36 -21.45 9.21
C ILE A 112 10.87 -22.77 8.67
N GLU A 113 10.02 -23.80 8.68
CA GLU A 113 10.38 -25.12 8.19
C GLU A 113 9.99 -25.29 6.71
N HIS A 114 11.00 -25.16 5.86
CA HIS A 114 10.83 -25.12 4.41
C HIS A 114 10.55 -26.48 3.74
N SER A 115 10.49 -27.58 4.51
CA SER A 115 10.14 -28.92 4.03
C SER A 115 8.75 -28.98 3.37
N ASN A 116 7.85 -28.09 3.77
CA ASN A 116 6.51 -27.97 3.21
C ASN A 116 6.39 -27.06 1.97
N ILE A 117 7.40 -26.24 1.65
CA ILE A 117 7.34 -25.32 0.49
C ILE A 117 7.21 -26.10 -0.83
N VAL A 118 7.97 -27.19 -0.96
CA VAL A 118 7.98 -28.02 -2.18
C VAL A 118 6.72 -28.87 -2.28
N THR A 119 6.21 -29.36 -1.14
CA THR A 119 5.09 -30.30 -1.13
C THR A 119 3.72 -29.62 -1.15
N ARG A 120 3.63 -28.34 -0.73
CA ARG A 120 2.39 -27.55 -0.62
C ARG A 120 1.25 -28.26 0.12
N LYS A 121 1.57 -29.23 0.99
CA LYS A 121 0.58 -30.04 1.71
C LYS A 121 -0.16 -29.28 2.81
N LYS A 122 0.39 -28.14 3.25
CA LYS A 122 -0.10 -27.35 4.38
C LYS A 122 0.08 -25.86 4.09
N TYR A 123 -0.97 -25.07 4.33
CA TYR A 123 -0.89 -23.61 4.20
C TYR A 123 -0.20 -23.00 5.42
N ALA A 124 0.37 -21.80 5.28
CA ALA A 124 1.02 -21.11 6.39
C ALA A 124 0.06 -20.78 7.54
N LYS A 125 -1.23 -20.56 7.24
CA LYS A 125 -2.27 -20.35 8.26
C LYS A 125 -2.42 -21.55 9.21
N ASP A 126 -2.21 -22.77 8.69
CA ASP A 126 -2.36 -24.02 9.44
C ASP A 126 -1.11 -24.39 10.25
N ALA A 127 0.02 -23.69 10.02
CA ALA A 127 1.26 -23.89 10.75
C ALA A 127 1.17 -23.31 12.19
N THR A 128 1.75 -24.04 13.13
CA THR A 128 1.80 -23.72 14.55
C THR A 128 2.81 -22.60 14.80
N GLN A 129 2.38 -21.50 15.43
CA GLN A 129 3.26 -20.39 15.81
C GLN A 129 4.41 -20.88 16.71
N ASN A 130 5.60 -20.29 16.54
CA ASN A 130 6.87 -20.61 17.24
C ASN A 130 7.47 -21.99 16.94
N LYS A 131 6.69 -22.94 16.42
CA LYS A 131 7.17 -24.28 16.02
C LYS A 131 7.44 -24.38 14.53
N GLU A 132 6.44 -24.03 13.71
CA GLU A 132 6.46 -24.20 12.26
C GLU A 132 6.52 -22.84 11.53
N LYS A 133 6.09 -21.76 12.19
CA LYS A 133 6.12 -20.39 11.66
C LYS A 133 6.49 -19.36 12.73
N GLY A 134 6.99 -18.20 12.32
CA GLY A 134 7.33 -17.09 13.21
C GLY A 134 7.12 -15.73 12.54
N ALA A 135 7.09 -14.67 13.33
CA ALA A 135 6.93 -13.31 12.81
C ALA A 135 8.02 -12.97 11.79
N PHE A 136 7.61 -12.41 10.66
CA PHE A 136 8.47 -12.07 9.53
C PHE A 136 8.48 -10.57 9.26
N VAL A 137 7.32 -9.95 9.00
CA VAL A 137 7.21 -8.48 8.88
C VAL A 137 6.35 -7.93 10.00
N TYR A 138 6.87 -6.96 10.76
CA TYR A 138 6.09 -6.10 11.64
C TYR A 138 5.71 -4.82 10.92
N LEU A 139 4.42 -4.50 10.94
CA LEU A 139 3.86 -3.32 10.30
C LEU A 139 4.06 -2.05 11.12
N PRO A 140 3.95 -0.87 10.47
CA PRO A 140 4.01 0.42 11.13
C PRO A 140 3.08 0.50 12.34
N TYR A 141 3.68 0.87 13.47
CA TYR A 141 3.01 1.09 14.74
C TYR A 141 2.48 2.51 14.82
N LYS A 142 1.47 2.72 15.65
CA LYS A 142 1.27 4.04 16.24
C LYS A 142 2.38 4.27 17.27
N ASP A 143 3.08 5.39 17.18
CA ASP A 143 4.04 5.81 18.18
C ASP A 143 3.36 6.09 19.54
N GLU A 144 4.14 6.44 20.56
CA GLU A 144 3.60 6.72 21.89
C GLU A 144 2.60 7.89 21.94
N THR A 145 2.59 8.73 20.91
CA THR A 145 1.69 9.87 20.74
C THR A 145 0.48 9.57 19.84
N GLY A 146 0.42 8.37 19.27
CA GLY A 146 -0.67 7.91 18.41
C GLY A 146 -0.45 8.13 16.91
N ASN A 147 0.70 8.66 16.48
CA ASN A 147 1.02 8.90 15.07
C ASN A 147 1.53 7.63 14.41
N MET A 148 1.15 7.40 13.15
CA MET A 148 1.68 6.27 12.38
C MET A 148 3.18 6.47 12.15
N LYS A 149 4.00 5.54 12.66
CA LYS A 149 5.43 5.49 12.35
C LYS A 149 5.59 5.05 10.89
N HIS A 150 6.36 5.79 10.09
CA HIS A 150 6.68 5.41 8.71
C HIS A 150 7.83 4.39 8.65
N GLU A 151 7.70 3.29 9.40
CA GLU A 151 8.71 2.26 9.51
C GLU A 151 8.07 0.87 9.63
N PHE A 152 8.67 -0.14 9.02
CA PHE A 152 8.34 -1.54 9.26
C PHE A 152 9.62 -2.33 9.55
N GLU A 153 9.49 -3.49 10.21
CA GLU A 153 10.64 -4.31 10.59
C GLU A 153 10.54 -5.71 10.00
N PHE A 154 11.66 -6.23 9.49
CA PHE A 154 11.84 -7.66 9.26
C PHE A 154 12.39 -8.31 10.51
N ARG A 155 11.82 -9.44 10.92
CA ARG A 155 12.35 -10.29 11.99
C ARG A 155 12.82 -11.62 11.44
N PHE A 156 13.99 -12.03 11.91
CA PHE A 156 14.64 -13.25 11.46
C PHE A 156 14.61 -14.29 12.57
N ASN A 157 14.15 -15.49 12.21
CA ASN A 157 14.19 -16.64 13.11
C ASN A 157 15.45 -17.45 12.82
N GLU A 158 16.22 -17.71 13.85
CA GLU A 158 17.46 -18.49 13.76
C GLU A 158 17.23 -19.90 13.20
N ARG A 159 16.10 -20.52 13.59
CA ARG A 159 15.69 -21.85 13.11
C ARG A 159 15.52 -21.92 11.59
N THR A 160 15.25 -20.79 10.95
CA THR A 160 15.15 -20.69 9.49
C THR A 160 16.49 -21.02 8.82
N PHE A 161 17.61 -20.78 9.50
CA PHE A 161 18.95 -20.88 8.93
C PHE A 161 19.80 -21.99 9.57
N GLU A 162 19.19 -22.94 10.29
CA GLU A 162 19.92 -24.05 10.91
C GLU A 162 20.60 -24.97 9.89
N ARG A 163 20.07 -25.03 8.66
CA ARG A 163 20.53 -25.94 7.61
C ARG A 163 21.60 -25.36 6.69
N GLN A 164 21.86 -24.05 6.75
CA GLN A 164 22.90 -23.44 5.92
C GLN A 164 24.30 -23.65 6.47
N ASN A 165 25.30 -23.51 5.62
CA ASN A 165 26.71 -23.81 5.95
C ASN A 165 27.67 -22.62 5.83
N ILE A 166 27.17 -21.43 5.45
CA ILE A 166 27.99 -20.27 5.09
C ILE A 166 28.19 -19.35 6.30
N TYR A 167 27.12 -19.06 7.02
CA TYR A 167 27.08 -18.19 8.19
C TYR A 167 27.02 -19.03 9.46
N LYS A 168 28.18 -19.56 9.88
CA LYS A 168 28.35 -20.25 11.16
C LYS A 168 29.30 -19.49 12.07
N THR A 169 29.06 -19.55 13.37
CA THR A 169 30.01 -19.15 14.39
C THR A 169 31.10 -20.23 14.53
N ASP A 170 32.17 -19.93 15.26
CA ASP A 170 33.23 -20.92 15.54
C ASP A 170 32.69 -22.17 16.27
N ASN A 171 31.57 -22.02 16.98
CA ASN A 171 30.88 -23.11 17.68
C ASN A 171 29.91 -23.89 16.78
N GLY A 172 29.81 -23.55 15.50
CA GLY A 172 28.91 -24.18 14.53
C GLY A 172 27.46 -23.71 14.57
N GLU A 173 27.13 -22.72 15.41
CA GLU A 173 25.81 -22.10 15.51
C GLU A 173 25.56 -21.11 14.37
N VAL A 174 24.30 -20.76 14.11
CA VAL A 174 23.96 -19.79 13.06
C VAL A 174 24.49 -18.39 13.43
N ASN A 175 25.31 -17.81 12.56
CA ASN A 175 25.76 -16.43 12.73
C ASN A 175 24.69 -15.44 12.22
N LEU A 176 23.60 -15.33 12.98
CA LEU A 176 22.44 -14.50 12.61
C LEU A 176 22.81 -13.01 12.50
N ARG A 177 23.81 -12.55 13.27
CA ARG A 177 24.34 -11.19 13.16
C ARG A 177 24.87 -10.91 11.76
N ALA A 178 25.73 -11.77 11.24
CA ALA A 178 26.29 -11.62 9.91
C ALA A 178 25.21 -11.68 8.82
N ILE A 179 24.20 -12.55 8.98
CA ILE A 179 23.06 -12.64 8.05
C ILE A 179 22.28 -11.31 8.02
N ILE A 180 21.94 -10.78 9.20
CA ILE A 180 21.18 -9.52 9.33
C ILE A 180 21.96 -8.34 8.73
N GLU A 181 23.25 -8.23 9.02
CA GLU A 181 24.11 -7.17 8.48
C GLU A 181 24.22 -7.28 6.95
N GLN A 182 24.42 -8.48 6.41
CA GLN A 182 24.47 -8.74 4.96
C GLN A 182 23.14 -8.44 4.26
N PHE A 183 22.01 -8.86 4.85
CA PHE A 183 20.70 -8.59 4.30
C PHE A 183 20.39 -7.10 4.32
N ALA A 184 20.71 -6.39 5.41
CA ALA A 184 20.52 -4.94 5.49
C ALA A 184 21.30 -4.20 4.41
N ASN A 185 22.58 -4.55 4.20
CA ASN A 185 23.39 -3.97 3.13
C ASN A 185 22.78 -4.22 1.74
N ARG A 186 22.33 -5.46 1.46
CA ARG A 186 21.68 -5.79 0.19
C ARG A 186 20.38 -5.04 -0.02
N ILE A 187 19.58 -4.82 1.04
CA ILE A 187 18.36 -4.02 0.94
C ILE A 187 18.72 -2.56 0.63
N ASP A 188 19.69 -1.97 1.34
CA ASP A 188 20.13 -0.60 1.08
C ASP A 188 20.62 -0.45 -0.37
N ASP A 189 21.50 -1.33 -0.84
CA ASP A 189 22.06 -1.30 -2.19
C ASP A 189 20.98 -1.36 -3.30
N ASN A 190 19.90 -2.12 -3.09
CA ASN A 190 18.86 -2.32 -4.12
C ASN A 190 17.72 -1.31 -4.01
N PHE A 191 17.46 -0.74 -2.83
CA PHE A 191 16.26 0.09 -2.58
C PHE A 191 16.57 1.52 -2.13
N LYS A 192 17.83 1.93 -1.97
CA LYS A 192 18.18 3.32 -1.63
C LYS A 192 17.61 4.35 -2.60
N SER A 193 17.45 4.00 -3.88
CA SER A 193 16.90 4.87 -4.92
C SER A 193 15.44 5.28 -4.69
N ILE A 194 14.69 4.52 -3.89
CA ILE A 194 13.30 4.83 -3.55
C ILE A 194 13.17 5.65 -2.27
N GLY A 195 14.28 6.07 -1.64
CA GLY A 195 14.23 6.94 -0.45
C GLY A 195 13.91 6.21 0.86
N VAL A 196 14.19 4.91 0.95
CA VAL A 196 14.13 4.17 2.22
C VAL A 196 15.45 4.24 2.97
N SER A 197 15.38 4.19 4.30
CA SER A 197 16.54 4.08 5.18
C SER A 197 16.51 2.74 5.90
N VAL A 198 17.63 2.01 5.85
CA VAL A 198 17.73 0.64 6.38
C VAL A 198 18.64 0.62 7.60
N LYS A 199 18.17 -0.01 8.69
CA LYS A 199 18.95 -0.17 9.92
C LYS A 199 18.95 -1.61 10.40
N ALA A 200 20.13 -2.24 10.38
CA ALA A 200 20.35 -3.53 11.01
C ALA A 200 20.28 -3.41 12.54
N ASN A 201 19.56 -4.31 13.19
CA ASN A 201 19.56 -4.48 14.64
C ASN A 201 19.75 -5.96 15.00
N PRO A 202 21.00 -6.47 14.93
CA PRO A 202 21.31 -7.87 15.20
C PRO A 202 20.88 -8.34 16.59
N SER A 203 21.00 -7.49 17.61
CA SER A 203 20.63 -7.82 18.99
C SER A 203 19.14 -8.15 19.13
N ASN A 204 18.29 -7.44 18.39
CA ASN A 204 16.85 -7.69 18.37
C ASN A 204 16.44 -8.69 17.28
N LYS A 205 17.39 -9.24 16.53
CA LYS A 205 17.16 -10.12 15.37
C LYS A 205 16.29 -9.46 14.28
N THR A 206 16.45 -8.15 14.08
CA THR A 206 15.62 -7.38 13.13
C THR A 206 16.40 -6.50 12.15
N ILE A 207 15.74 -6.13 11.06
CA ILE A 207 16.12 -5.03 10.18
C ILE A 207 14.94 -4.07 10.11
N ALA A 208 15.15 -2.81 10.48
CA ALA A 208 14.15 -1.76 10.34
C ALA A 208 14.30 -1.05 8.99
N VAL A 209 13.17 -0.80 8.33
CA VAL A 209 13.09 -0.04 7.07
C VAL A 209 12.19 1.16 7.31
N SER A 210 12.80 2.34 7.39
CA SER A 210 12.09 3.62 7.43
C SER A 210 11.81 4.09 6.00
N PHE A 211 10.61 4.59 5.78
CA PHE A 211 10.14 5.19 4.53
C PHE A 211 9.61 6.61 4.77
N GLU A 212 10.13 7.28 5.80
CA GLU A 212 9.75 8.66 6.16
C GLU A 212 10.11 9.67 5.07
N ASP A 213 11.28 9.53 4.45
CA ASP A 213 11.78 10.41 3.39
C ASP A 213 11.32 10.01 1.97
N MET A 214 10.57 8.91 1.85
CA MET A 214 10.12 8.39 0.56
C MET A 214 8.87 9.15 0.07
N GLU A 215 8.84 9.44 -1.24
CA GLU A 215 7.64 9.99 -1.87
C GLU A 215 6.45 9.02 -1.75
N GLN A 216 5.35 9.50 -1.17
CA GLN A 216 4.15 8.72 -0.90
C GLN A 216 3.28 8.52 -2.15
N SER A 217 3.74 7.68 -3.08
CA SER A 217 3.06 7.33 -4.33
C SER A 217 2.61 5.87 -4.37
N GLU A 218 1.59 5.55 -5.20
CA GLU A 218 1.18 4.16 -5.43
C GLU A 218 2.31 3.29 -6.00
N GLU A 219 3.16 3.88 -6.85
CA GLU A 219 4.33 3.18 -7.39
C GLU A 219 5.30 2.79 -6.28
N ASN A 220 5.61 3.71 -5.36
CA ASN A 220 6.52 3.42 -4.26
C ASN A 220 5.92 2.45 -3.24
N ALA A 221 4.60 2.46 -3.04
CA ALA A 221 3.93 1.43 -2.24
C ALA A 221 4.12 0.02 -2.83
N LYS A 222 4.08 -0.12 -4.16
CA LYS A 222 4.40 -1.39 -4.83
C LYS A 222 5.88 -1.75 -4.70
N LYS A 223 6.79 -0.79 -4.81
CA LYS A 223 8.23 -1.03 -4.60
C LYS A 223 8.56 -1.46 -3.16
N LEU A 224 7.80 -1.00 -2.16
CA LEU A 224 7.92 -1.55 -0.80
C LEU A 224 7.49 -3.03 -0.73
N ILE A 225 6.52 -3.47 -1.54
CA ILE A 225 6.20 -4.90 -1.66
C ILE A 225 7.30 -5.67 -2.37
N ASP A 226 7.91 -5.09 -3.41
CA ASP A 226 9.08 -5.69 -4.06
C ASP A 226 10.24 -5.86 -3.06
N LEU A 227 10.40 -4.94 -2.11
CA LEU A 227 11.34 -5.07 -1.00
C LEU A 227 10.99 -6.24 -0.08
N VAL A 228 9.72 -6.38 0.32
CA VAL A 228 9.25 -7.53 1.11
C VAL A 228 9.48 -8.86 0.37
N GLU A 229 9.18 -8.90 -0.93
CA GLU A 229 9.45 -10.06 -1.80
C GLU A 229 10.94 -10.37 -1.90
N PHE A 230 11.78 -9.34 -2.01
CA PHE A 230 13.23 -9.48 -2.05
C PHE A 230 13.77 -10.11 -0.77
N VAL A 231 13.34 -9.63 0.41
CA VAL A 231 13.78 -10.18 1.70
C VAL A 231 13.26 -11.61 1.90
N LYS A 232 12.03 -11.92 1.46
CA LYS A 232 11.52 -13.31 1.45
C LYS A 232 12.45 -14.18 0.60
N THR A 233 12.77 -13.74 -0.62
CA THR A 233 13.66 -14.47 -1.55
C THR A 233 15.04 -14.68 -0.96
N LEU A 234 15.65 -13.65 -0.36
CA LEU A 234 16.95 -13.78 0.32
C LEU A 234 16.87 -14.81 1.47
N THR A 235 15.80 -14.77 2.26
CA THR A 235 15.60 -15.70 3.37
C THR A 235 15.49 -17.13 2.87
N LEU A 236 14.70 -17.38 1.82
CA LEU A 236 14.52 -18.70 1.23
C LEU A 236 15.79 -19.23 0.54
N ALA A 237 16.53 -18.36 -0.14
CA ALA A 237 17.76 -18.73 -0.84
C ALA A 237 18.88 -19.14 0.13
N LEU A 238 18.86 -18.59 1.35
CA LEU A 238 19.85 -18.88 2.37
C LEU A 238 19.46 -20.02 3.32
N ALA A 239 18.17 -20.34 3.46
CA ALA A 239 17.65 -21.27 4.46
C ALA A 239 17.91 -22.77 4.20
#